data_AF-A0A1S9AB82-F1
#
_entry.id   AF-A0A1S9AB82-F1
#
_cell.length_a   1.000
_cell.length_b   1.000
_cell.length_c   1.000
_cell.angle_alpha   90.00
_cell.angle_beta   90.00
_cell.angle_gamma   90.00
#
_symmetry.space_group_name_H-M   'P 1'
#
loop_
_entity.id
_entity.type
_entity.pdbx_description
1 polymer ?
#
loop_
_entity_poly.entity_id
_entity_poly.type
_entity_poly.pdbx_seq_one_letter_code
_entity_poly.pdbx_strand_id
1 'polypeptide(L)'
;MASPDAKSRSFSVNSLFPTFVLAIFGWGMVHVWGLRAGAGVTFHAFFAIPCCVLAGLVIYRYKHHWPVPSSRQGETLAGKSRTRLRDVTSILVPVGIGLALALVVSMDSLFGLALLSIGLNCVPWTKLPICRDHFFGAVFLVEASAVLGMASPSGPALSLFHLAAASLVLVVATAAMMAIVLINGDRLDRMPLEAYPVDAIDLSAPRPAVQEASDKRLPVQ
;
A
#
# COMPACT_ATOMS: atom_id res chain seq x y z
N MET A 1 2.00 -21.15 -16.75
CA MET A 1 0.77 -20.46 -16.28
C MET A 1 0.82 -20.42 -14.76
N ALA A 2 0.68 -19.25 -14.13
CA ALA A 2 0.60 -19.18 -12.67
C ALA A 2 -0.71 -19.85 -12.20
N SER A 3 -0.66 -20.64 -11.11
CA SER A 3 -1.88 -21.23 -10.56
C SER A 3 -2.88 -20.12 -10.21
N PRO A 4 -4.20 -20.39 -10.26
CA PRO A 4 -5.24 -19.45 -9.85
C PRO A 4 -4.96 -18.83 -8.46
N ASP A 5 -4.34 -19.61 -7.57
CA ASP A 5 -4.02 -19.24 -6.20
C ASP A 5 -2.88 -18.21 -6.10
N ALA A 6 -1.91 -18.27 -7.01
CA ALA A 6 -0.82 -17.29 -7.07
C ALA A 6 -1.34 -15.90 -7.51
N LYS A 7 -2.35 -15.86 -8.39
CA LYS A 7 -2.96 -14.61 -8.84
C LYS A 7 -3.82 -13.98 -7.75
N SER A 8 -4.65 -14.76 -7.06
CA SER A 8 -5.49 -14.28 -5.96
C SER A 8 -4.64 -13.76 -4.79
N ARG A 9 -3.55 -14.46 -4.45
CA ARG A 9 -2.60 -14.03 -3.43
C ARG A 9 -1.89 -12.74 -3.82
N SER A 10 -1.42 -12.63 -5.06
CA SER A 10 -0.78 -11.41 -5.57
C SER A 10 -1.72 -10.20 -5.51
N PHE A 11 -2.98 -10.39 -5.93
CA PHE A 11 -3.99 -9.34 -5.85
C PHE A 11 -4.28 -8.92 -4.39
N SER A 12 -4.44 -9.90 -3.50
CA SER A 12 -4.71 -9.68 -2.06
C SER A 12 -3.58 -8.91 -1.37
N VAL A 13 -2.32 -9.24 -1.65
CA VAL A 13 -1.19 -8.49 -1.10
C VAL A 13 -1.13 -7.09 -1.70
N ASN A 14 -1.36 -6.96 -3.00
CA ASN A 14 -1.26 -5.69 -3.70
C ASN A 14 -2.35 -4.69 -3.30
N SER A 15 -3.52 -5.17 -2.84
CA SER A 15 -4.61 -4.32 -2.37
C SER A 15 -4.41 -3.77 -0.95
N LEU A 16 -3.45 -4.30 -0.16
CA LEU A 16 -3.21 -3.84 1.21
C LEU A 16 -2.81 -2.36 1.27
N PHE A 17 -1.93 -1.91 0.38
CA PHE A 17 -1.47 -0.53 0.33
C PHE A 17 -2.60 0.47 0.04
N PRO A 18 -3.36 0.35 -1.09
CA PRO A 18 -4.43 1.29 -1.38
C PRO A 18 -5.55 1.22 -0.34
N THR A 19 -5.85 0.04 0.22
CA THR A 19 -6.83 -0.09 1.31
C THR A 19 -6.39 0.70 2.55
N PHE A 20 -5.12 0.65 2.93
CA PHE A 20 -4.61 1.40 4.07
C PHE A 20 -4.65 2.92 3.84
N VAL A 21 -4.21 3.37 2.67
CA VAL A 21 -4.23 4.79 2.29
C VAL A 21 -5.66 5.32 2.30
N LEU A 22 -6.61 4.65 1.65
CA LEU A 22 -8.02 5.09 1.60
C LEU A 22 -8.66 5.09 3.00
N ALA A 23 -8.30 4.15 3.86
CA ALA A 23 -8.78 4.10 5.25
C ALA A 23 -8.29 5.30 6.07
N ILE A 24 -6.99 5.62 6.02
CA ILE A 24 -6.42 6.76 6.75
C ILE A 24 -6.95 8.08 6.19
N PHE A 25 -6.98 8.21 4.88
CA PHE A 25 -7.49 9.41 4.22
C PHE A 25 -8.98 9.63 4.55
N GLY A 26 -9.80 8.58 4.44
CA GLY A 26 -11.22 8.61 4.81
C GLY A 26 -11.44 8.95 6.27
N TRP A 27 -10.64 8.37 7.18
CA TRP A 27 -10.62 8.75 8.59
C TRP A 27 -10.36 10.25 8.74
N GLY A 28 -9.30 10.76 8.11
CA GLY A 28 -8.94 12.18 8.16
C GLY A 28 -10.10 13.08 7.74
N MET A 29 -10.81 12.71 6.67
CA MET A 29 -12.00 13.43 6.21
C MET A 29 -13.14 13.42 7.25
N VAL A 30 -13.40 12.30 7.93
CA VAL A 30 -14.40 12.23 9.01
C VAL A 30 -14.04 13.16 10.16
N HIS A 31 -12.76 13.24 10.52
CA HIS A 31 -12.32 14.16 11.58
C HIS A 31 -12.49 15.61 11.17
N VAL A 32 -12.08 15.98 9.95
CA VAL A 32 -12.28 17.34 9.43
C VAL A 32 -13.77 17.67 9.38
N TRP A 33 -14.61 16.74 8.95
CA TRP A 33 -16.06 16.89 8.95
C TRP A 33 -16.62 17.13 10.35
N GLY A 34 -16.27 16.27 11.32
CA GLY A 34 -16.70 16.40 12.71
C GLY A 34 -16.30 17.74 13.32
N LEU A 35 -15.05 18.15 13.12
CA LEU A 35 -14.56 19.45 13.59
C LEU A 35 -15.33 20.61 12.98
N ARG A 36 -15.62 20.57 11.67
CA ARG A 36 -16.41 21.61 10.99
C ARG A 36 -17.89 21.61 11.39
N ALA A 37 -18.44 20.45 11.73
CA ALA A 37 -19.79 20.32 12.24
C ALA A 37 -19.93 20.71 13.72
N GLY A 38 -18.84 21.13 14.38
CA GLY A 38 -18.84 21.43 15.82
C GLY A 38 -19.06 20.19 16.69
N ALA A 39 -18.71 19.01 16.19
CA ALA A 39 -18.93 17.75 16.88
C ALA A 39 -18.01 17.63 18.11
N GLY A 40 -18.56 17.08 19.19
CA GLY A 40 -17.80 16.84 20.42
C GLY A 40 -16.86 15.63 20.31
N VAL A 41 -16.06 15.42 21.36
CA VAL A 41 -15.10 14.30 21.46
C VAL A 41 -15.77 12.93 21.24
N THR A 42 -17.02 12.77 21.69
CA THR A 42 -17.79 11.52 21.53
C THR A 42 -17.97 11.12 20.06
N PHE A 43 -18.18 12.08 19.16
CA PHE A 43 -18.30 11.81 17.73
C PHE A 43 -16.98 11.25 17.18
N HIS A 44 -15.87 11.92 17.50
CA HIS A 44 -14.54 11.48 17.09
C HIS A 44 -14.20 10.10 17.65
N ALA A 45 -14.54 9.82 18.91
CA ALA A 45 -14.34 8.51 19.53
C ALA A 45 -15.17 7.42 18.83
N PHE A 46 -16.44 7.69 18.52
CA PHE A 46 -17.32 6.73 17.85
C PHE A 46 -16.80 6.33 16.45
N PHE A 47 -16.32 7.31 15.67
CA PHE A 47 -15.76 7.05 14.35
C PHE A 47 -14.32 6.54 14.38
N ALA A 48 -13.58 6.76 15.47
CA ALA A 48 -12.24 6.22 15.64
C ALA A 48 -12.23 4.70 15.80
N ILE A 49 -13.23 4.12 16.48
CA ILE A 49 -13.30 2.68 16.74
C ILE A 49 -13.27 1.83 15.46
N PRO A 50 -14.19 1.99 14.48
CA PRO A 50 -14.19 1.16 13.27
C PRO A 50 -12.92 1.36 12.46
N CYS A 51 -12.39 2.58 12.43
CA CYS A 51 -11.19 2.87 11.67
C CYS A 51 -9.93 2.29 12.34
N CYS A 52 -9.87 2.23 13.68
CA CYS A 52 -8.82 1.52 14.44
C CYS A 52 -8.85 0.02 14.14
N VAL A 53 -10.05 -0.57 14.08
CA VAL A 53 -10.21 -1.99 13.74
C VAL A 53 -9.71 -2.25 12.32
N LEU A 54 -10.11 -1.42 11.34
CA LEU A 54 -9.63 -1.52 9.96
C LEU A 54 -8.11 -1.37 9.88
N ALA A 55 -7.53 -0.36 10.53
CA ALA A 55 -6.09 -0.15 10.57
C ALA A 55 -5.37 -1.34 11.21
N GLY A 56 -5.88 -1.87 12.33
CA GLY A 56 -5.33 -3.05 13.00
C GLY A 56 -5.34 -4.29 12.11
N LEU A 57 -6.44 -4.54 11.39
CA LEU A 57 -6.54 -5.65 10.44
C LEU A 57 -5.57 -5.50 9.27
N VAL A 58 -5.41 -4.29 8.73
CA VAL A 58 -4.44 -4.04 7.65
C VAL A 58 -3.00 -4.17 8.16
N ILE A 59 -2.68 -3.69 9.37
CA ILE A 59 -1.35 -3.85 9.99
C ILE A 59 -1.04 -5.33 10.23
N TYR A 60 -2.01 -6.09 10.75
CA TYR A 60 -1.90 -7.54 10.92
C TYR A 60 -1.59 -8.21 9.57
N ARG A 61 -2.37 -7.90 8.54
CA ARG A 61 -2.16 -8.45 7.19
C ARG A 61 -0.83 -8.03 6.59
N TYR A 62 -0.43 -6.77 6.74
CA TYR A 62 0.88 -6.27 6.33
C TYR A 62 2.00 -7.11 6.96
N LYS A 63 1.96 -7.33 8.28
CA LYS A 63 2.97 -8.14 8.98
C LYS A 63 3.05 -9.59 8.48
N HIS A 64 1.92 -10.18 8.10
CA HIS A 64 1.85 -11.59 7.70
C HIS A 64 2.01 -11.85 6.19
N HIS A 65 1.63 -10.89 5.34
CA HIS A 65 1.46 -11.13 3.90
C HIS A 65 2.26 -10.15 3.04
N TRP A 66 2.75 -9.04 3.60
CA TRP A 66 3.58 -8.12 2.84
C TRP A 66 4.99 -8.70 2.67
N PRO A 67 5.55 -8.70 1.46
CA PRO A 67 6.89 -9.22 1.23
C PRO A 67 7.92 -8.29 1.88
N VAL A 68 8.36 -8.62 3.08
CA VAL A 68 9.51 -7.95 3.72
C VAL A 68 10.77 -8.41 2.99
N PRO A 69 11.60 -7.51 2.43
CA PRO A 69 12.82 -7.90 1.76
C PRO A 69 13.78 -8.58 2.76
N SER A 70 13.99 -9.89 2.60
CA SER A 70 14.91 -10.68 3.42
C SER A 70 16.40 -10.35 3.17
N SER A 71 16.73 -9.54 2.15
CA SER A 71 18.10 -9.36 1.68
C SER A 71 18.78 -8.05 2.07
N ARG A 72 18.08 -7.07 2.67
CA ARG A 72 18.70 -5.76 3.00
C ARG A 72 19.20 -5.61 4.44
N GLN A 73 19.00 -6.62 5.28
CA GLN A 73 19.51 -6.59 6.65
C GLN A 73 21.06 -6.72 6.74
N GLY A 74 21.74 -7.00 5.62
CA GLY A 74 23.20 -7.10 5.54
C GLY A 74 23.91 -6.05 4.67
N GLU A 75 23.20 -5.16 3.96
CA GLU A 75 23.81 -4.18 3.03
C GLU A 75 23.73 -2.73 3.54
N THR A 76 23.69 -2.52 4.85
CA THR A 76 23.91 -1.19 5.43
C THR A 76 25.37 -1.08 5.84
N LEU A 77 26.22 -0.48 4.99
CA LEU A 77 27.24 0.52 5.38
C LEU A 77 28.33 0.82 4.34
N ALA A 78 28.45 0.11 3.22
CA ALA A 78 29.57 0.36 2.30
C ALA A 78 29.17 0.36 0.82
N GLY A 79 28.99 1.55 0.24
CA GLY A 79 29.12 1.70 -1.21
C GLY A 79 28.18 2.68 -1.88
N LYS A 80 28.67 3.91 -2.09
CA LYS A 80 28.26 4.88 -3.13
C LYS A 80 26.75 4.94 -3.46
N SER A 81 26.07 5.86 -2.78
CA SER A 81 24.79 6.44 -3.21
C SER A 81 24.94 7.11 -4.58
N ARG A 82 24.71 6.36 -5.65
CA ARG A 82 24.16 6.91 -6.89
C ARG A 82 22.66 6.72 -6.80
N THR A 83 21.94 7.76 -6.40
CA THR A 83 20.48 7.84 -6.53
C THR A 83 20.14 7.55 -7.99
N ARG A 84 19.60 6.36 -8.26
CA ARG A 84 19.22 6.00 -9.63
C ARG A 84 17.92 6.72 -9.94
N LEU A 85 17.69 7.08 -11.20
CA LEU A 85 16.42 7.67 -11.66
C LEU A 85 15.19 6.86 -11.20
N ARG A 86 15.36 5.54 -11.06
CA ARG A 86 14.37 4.60 -10.52
C ARG A 86 13.97 4.87 -9.05
N ASP A 87 14.87 5.40 -8.24
CA ASP A 87 14.59 5.73 -6.83
C ASP A 87 13.72 7.00 -6.76
N VAL A 88 14.02 7.98 -7.62
CA VAL A 88 13.25 9.23 -7.74
C VAL A 88 11.83 8.93 -8.22
N THR A 89 11.66 8.13 -9.28
CA THR A 89 10.31 7.78 -9.78
C THR A 89 9.51 7.01 -8.74
N SER A 90 10.15 6.17 -7.93
CA SER A 90 9.45 5.44 -6.86
C SER A 90 8.88 6.37 -5.78
N ILE A 91 9.54 7.50 -5.47
CA ILE A 91 9.06 8.51 -4.52
C ILE A 91 7.98 9.41 -5.15
N LEU A 92 8.16 9.79 -6.42
CA LEU A 92 7.23 10.69 -7.11
C LEU A 92 5.81 10.09 -7.25
N VAL A 93 5.69 8.76 -7.34
CA VAL A 93 4.39 8.08 -7.48
C VAL A 93 3.50 8.30 -6.24
N PRO A 94 3.92 7.96 -5.00
CA PRO A 94 3.18 8.30 -3.78
C PRO A 94 2.84 9.79 -3.66
N VAL A 95 3.79 10.68 -3.96
CA VAL A 95 3.58 12.13 -3.88
C VAL A 95 2.51 12.60 -4.88
N GLY A 96 2.60 12.15 -6.13
CA GLY A 96 1.61 12.48 -7.15
C GLY A 96 0.21 12.00 -6.80
N ILE A 97 0.12 10.87 -6.10
CA ILE A 97 -1.16 10.30 -5.64
C ILE A 97 -1.77 11.12 -4.51
N GLY A 98 -0.98 11.58 -3.54
CA GLY A 98 -1.48 12.48 -2.51
C GLY A 98 -1.95 13.82 -3.10
N LEU A 99 -1.21 14.39 -4.04
CA LEU A 99 -1.63 15.59 -4.77
C LEU A 99 -2.91 15.37 -5.59
N ALA A 100 -3.05 14.21 -6.23
CA ALA A 100 -4.28 13.86 -6.96
C ALA A 100 -5.48 13.72 -6.02
N LEU A 101 -5.31 13.09 -4.85
CA LEU A 101 -6.33 13.03 -3.81
C LEU A 101 -6.77 14.44 -3.37
N ALA A 102 -5.80 15.32 -3.09
CA ALA A 102 -6.07 16.71 -2.72
C ALA A 102 -6.84 17.46 -3.81
N LEU A 103 -6.46 17.28 -5.08
CA LEU A 103 -7.12 17.92 -6.22
C LEU A 103 -8.56 17.43 -6.39
N VAL A 104 -8.78 16.12 -6.34
CA VAL A 104 -10.12 15.53 -6.50
C VAL A 104 -11.06 15.96 -5.38
N VAL A 105 -10.58 15.95 -4.13
CA VAL A 105 -11.33 16.48 -2.99
C VAL A 105 -11.60 17.97 -3.20
N SER A 106 -10.61 18.73 -3.68
CA SER A 106 -10.78 20.16 -3.95
C SER A 106 -11.81 20.45 -5.04
N MET A 107 -11.97 19.55 -6.01
CA MET A 107 -13.00 19.68 -7.05
C MET A 107 -14.41 19.28 -6.56
N ASP A 108 -14.58 18.90 -5.29
CA ASP A 108 -15.84 18.42 -4.70
C ASP A 108 -16.43 17.24 -5.50
N SER A 109 -15.57 16.42 -6.13
CA SER A 109 -15.98 15.39 -7.09
C SER A 109 -15.97 13.98 -6.50
N LEU A 110 -17.14 13.49 -6.09
CA LEU A 110 -17.30 12.11 -5.63
C LEU A 110 -16.97 11.08 -6.73
N PHE A 111 -17.31 11.40 -7.98
CA PHE A 111 -16.99 10.56 -9.12
C PHE A 111 -15.47 10.48 -9.35
N GLY A 112 -14.77 11.63 -9.28
CA GLY A 112 -13.32 11.67 -9.33
C GLY A 112 -12.68 10.83 -8.21
N LEU A 113 -13.25 10.88 -7.01
CA LEU A 113 -12.74 10.12 -5.85
C LEU A 113 -12.94 8.62 -6.04
N ALA A 114 -14.08 8.21 -6.57
CA ALA A 114 -14.36 6.82 -6.92
C ALA A 114 -13.40 6.31 -8.01
N LEU A 115 -13.21 7.07 -9.09
CA LEU A 115 -12.27 6.71 -10.17
C LEU A 115 -10.83 6.61 -9.66
N LEU A 116 -10.40 7.56 -8.83
CA LEU A 116 -9.06 7.53 -8.23
C LEU A 116 -8.90 6.31 -7.32
N SER A 117 -9.90 6.00 -6.49
CA SER A 117 -9.90 4.81 -5.63
C SER A 117 -9.79 3.52 -6.44
N ILE A 118 -10.52 3.41 -7.57
CA ILE A 118 -10.41 2.28 -8.50
C ILE A 118 -9.02 2.23 -9.13
N GLY A 119 -8.51 3.36 -9.62
CA GLY A 119 -7.19 3.47 -10.25
C GLY A 119 -6.05 3.06 -9.31
N LEU A 120 -6.12 3.43 -8.04
CA LEU A 120 -5.16 3.00 -7.01
C LEU A 120 -5.12 1.48 -6.88
N ASN A 121 -6.24 0.78 -7.04
CA ASN A 121 -6.27 -0.68 -6.99
C ASN A 121 -5.67 -1.35 -8.24
N CYS A 122 -5.54 -0.63 -9.35
CA CYS A 122 -4.90 -1.13 -10.58
C CYS A 122 -3.36 -1.02 -10.53
N VAL A 123 -2.79 -0.24 -9.62
CA VAL A 123 -1.34 -0.03 -9.51
C VAL A 123 -0.68 -1.22 -8.80
N PRO A 124 0.39 -1.83 -9.35
CA PRO A 124 1.10 -2.93 -8.70
C PRO A 124 2.09 -2.40 -7.64
N TRP A 125 1.58 -1.89 -6.51
CA TRP A 125 2.33 -1.32 -5.39
C TRP A 125 3.47 -2.18 -4.87
N THR A 126 3.31 -3.49 -4.84
CA THR A 126 4.35 -4.43 -4.40
C THR A 126 5.59 -4.44 -5.31
N LYS A 127 5.46 -3.95 -6.55
CA LYS A 127 6.57 -3.78 -7.51
C LYS A 127 7.30 -2.45 -7.34
N LEU A 128 6.73 -1.49 -6.61
CA LEU A 128 7.36 -0.21 -6.32
C LEU A 128 8.32 -0.36 -5.14
N PRO A 129 9.62 -0.08 -5.30
CA PRO A 129 10.62 -0.30 -4.25
C PRO A 129 10.28 0.40 -2.93
N ILE A 130 9.83 1.66 -2.98
CA ILE A 130 9.50 2.41 -1.76
C ILE A 130 8.28 1.84 -1.03
N CYS A 131 7.24 1.41 -1.74
CA CYS A 131 6.05 0.82 -1.13
C CYS A 131 6.37 -0.57 -0.55
N ARG A 132 7.21 -1.34 -1.25
CA ARG A 132 7.65 -2.66 -0.81
C ARG A 132 8.54 -2.58 0.43
N ASP A 133 9.57 -1.73 0.39
CA ASP A 133 10.63 -1.68 1.41
C ASP A 133 10.25 -0.75 2.58
N HIS A 134 9.43 0.28 2.33
CA HIS A 134 9.06 1.32 3.30
C HIS A 134 7.55 1.61 3.26
N PHE A 135 6.72 0.59 3.47
CA PHE A 135 5.25 0.69 3.42
C PHE A 135 4.70 1.93 4.15
N PHE A 136 5.02 2.10 5.44
CA PHE A 136 4.57 3.25 6.22
C PHE A 136 5.17 4.58 5.75
N GLY A 137 6.41 4.58 5.24
CA GLY A 137 7.03 5.78 4.67
C GLY A 137 6.33 6.22 3.38
N ALA A 138 5.95 5.27 2.52
CA ALA A 138 5.18 5.56 1.32
C ALA A 138 3.76 6.05 1.64
N VAL A 139 3.09 5.46 2.64
CA VAL A 139 1.79 5.95 3.14
C VAL A 139 1.92 7.38 3.66
N PHE A 140 2.92 7.64 4.50
CA PHE A 140 3.19 8.99 5.02
C PHE A 140 3.43 10.00 3.91
N LEU A 141 4.16 9.64 2.84
CA LEU A 141 4.37 10.51 1.68
C LEU A 141 3.05 10.85 0.97
N VAL A 142 2.14 9.89 0.80
CA VAL A 142 0.80 10.15 0.22
C VAL A 142 0.04 11.14 1.10
N GLU A 143 -0.04 10.89 2.41
CA GLU A 143 -0.80 11.73 3.34
C GLU A 143 -0.21 13.14 3.43
N ALA A 144 1.11 13.26 3.59
CA ALA A 144 1.80 14.55 3.69
C ALA A 144 1.61 15.39 2.43
N SER A 145 1.68 14.78 1.24
CA SER A 145 1.45 15.48 -0.02
C SER A 145 -0.01 15.86 -0.24
N ALA A 146 -0.96 15.02 0.22
CA ALA A 146 -2.38 15.37 0.20
C ALA A 146 -2.69 16.56 1.12
N VAL A 147 -2.18 16.56 2.35
CA VAL A 147 -2.30 17.70 3.29
C VAL A 147 -1.69 18.95 2.69
N LEU A 148 -0.48 18.86 2.10
CA LEU A 148 0.17 19.99 1.47
C LEU A 148 -0.65 20.56 0.29
N GLY A 149 -1.24 19.68 -0.53
CA GLY A 149 -2.10 20.10 -1.64
C GLY A 149 -3.37 20.80 -1.17
N MET A 150 -3.97 20.34 -0.07
CA MET A 150 -5.17 20.95 0.52
C MET A 150 -4.89 22.25 1.28
N ALA A 151 -3.67 22.44 1.80
CA ALA A 151 -3.25 23.64 2.53
C ALA A 151 -3.06 24.88 1.62
N SER A 152 -3.26 24.75 0.31
CA SER A 152 -3.18 25.89 -0.60
C SER A 152 -4.21 26.98 -0.24
N PRO A 153 -3.85 28.27 -0.20
CA PRO A 153 -4.73 29.38 0.15
C PRO A 153 -5.93 29.57 -0.81
N SER A 154 -5.93 28.89 -1.95
CA SER A 154 -7.07 28.77 -2.86
C SER A 154 -8.01 27.59 -2.52
N GLY A 155 -7.86 27.02 -1.31
CA GLY A 155 -8.56 25.81 -0.87
C GLY A 155 -10.08 25.99 -0.90
N PRO A 156 -10.82 25.05 -1.50
CA PRO A 156 -12.28 25.15 -1.60
C PRO A 156 -12.92 25.01 -0.22
N ALA A 157 -14.01 25.74 -0.03
CA ALA A 157 -14.90 25.53 1.10
C ALA A 157 -15.61 24.18 0.92
N LEU A 158 -14.93 23.08 1.26
CA LEU A 158 -15.50 21.73 1.18
C LEU A 158 -16.83 21.69 1.93
N SER A 159 -17.90 21.32 1.22
CA SER A 159 -19.22 21.26 1.84
C SER A 159 -19.25 20.14 2.88
N LEU A 160 -19.98 20.35 3.98
CA LEU A 160 -20.15 19.33 5.02
C LEU A 160 -20.77 18.04 4.43
N PHE A 161 -21.68 18.19 3.47
CA PHE A 161 -22.29 17.08 2.76
C PHE A 161 -21.27 16.29 1.93
N HIS A 162 -20.38 16.98 1.22
CA HIS A 162 -19.33 16.31 0.44
C HIS A 162 -18.34 15.56 1.34
N LEU A 163 -17.90 16.16 2.45
CA LEU A 163 -17.00 15.49 3.39
C LEU A 163 -17.63 14.20 3.95
N ALA A 164 -18.92 14.25 4.31
CA ALA A 164 -19.65 13.08 4.76
C ALA A 164 -19.78 12.02 3.65
N ALA A 165 -20.18 12.41 2.43
CA ALA A 165 -20.32 11.49 1.31
C ALA A 165 -18.99 10.85 0.88
N ALA A 166 -17.92 11.63 0.79
CA ALA A 166 -16.59 11.15 0.46
C ALA A 166 -16.05 10.20 1.53
N SER A 167 -16.27 10.50 2.81
CA SER A 167 -15.89 9.58 3.89
C SER A 167 -16.65 8.25 3.79
N LEU A 168 -17.93 8.28 3.45
CA LEU A 168 -18.73 7.06 3.24
C LEU A 168 -18.21 6.26 2.04
N VAL A 169 -17.89 6.90 0.92
CA VAL A 169 -17.31 6.25 -0.26
C VAL A 169 -16.00 5.54 0.10
N LEU A 170 -15.13 6.21 0.87
CA LEU A 170 -13.84 5.65 1.27
C LEU A 170 -13.99 4.50 2.28
N VAL A 171 -14.92 4.62 3.23
CA VAL A 171 -15.24 3.55 4.19
C VAL A 171 -15.82 2.33 3.47
N VAL A 172 -16.77 2.53 2.55
CA VAL A 172 -17.37 1.45 1.76
C VAL A 172 -16.33 0.78 0.87
N ALA A 173 -15.48 1.56 0.19
CA ALA A 173 -14.39 1.01 -0.62
C ALA A 173 -13.43 0.18 0.22
N THR A 174 -13.02 0.69 1.39
CA THR A 174 -12.13 -0.01 2.32
C THR A 174 -12.78 -1.30 2.84
N ALA A 175 -14.04 -1.24 3.25
CA ALA A 175 -14.78 -2.39 3.76
C ALA A 175 -15.01 -3.47 2.68
N ALA A 176 -15.39 -3.06 1.47
CA ALA A 176 -15.57 -3.96 0.33
C ALA A 176 -14.25 -4.65 -0.04
N MET A 177 -13.14 -3.91 -0.08
CA MET A 177 -11.82 -4.49 -0.35
C MET A 177 -11.38 -5.44 0.75
N MET A 178 -11.61 -5.10 2.03
CA MET A 178 -11.35 -6.01 3.14
C MET A 178 -12.22 -7.27 3.06
N ALA A 179 -13.49 -7.16 2.67
CA ALA A 179 -14.36 -8.32 2.46
C ALA A 179 -13.85 -9.20 1.32
N ILE A 180 -13.47 -8.62 0.17
CA ILE A 180 -12.88 -9.34 -0.96
C ILE A 180 -11.60 -10.06 -0.53
N VAL A 181 -10.74 -9.38 0.22
CA VAL A 181 -9.48 -9.96 0.73
C VAL A 181 -9.75 -11.06 1.75
N LEU A 182 -10.72 -10.90 2.66
CA LEU A 182 -11.07 -11.91 3.66
C LEU A 182 -11.69 -13.15 2.99
N ILE A 183 -12.65 -12.98 2.08
CA ILE A 183 -13.29 -14.09 1.36
C ILE A 183 -12.26 -14.88 0.54
N ASN A 184 -11.31 -14.19 -0.08
CA ASN A 184 -10.27 -14.84 -0.88
C ASN A 184 -9.12 -15.42 -0.03
N GLY A 185 -8.81 -14.79 1.11
CA GLY A 185 -7.77 -15.23 2.03
C GLY A 185 -8.17 -16.48 2.81
N ASP A 186 -9.41 -16.56 3.28
CA ASP A 186 -9.92 -17.71 4.04
C ASP A 186 -10.00 -18.98 3.17
N ARG A 187 -10.14 -18.83 1.85
CA ARG A 187 -10.00 -19.95 0.89
C ARG A 187 -8.58 -20.47 0.77
N LEU A 188 -7.58 -19.60 0.91
CA LEU A 188 -6.16 -19.96 0.81
C LEU A 188 -5.63 -20.62 2.09
N ASP A 189 -6.09 -20.16 3.27
CA ASP A 189 -5.69 -20.72 4.57
C ASP A 189 -6.39 -22.06 4.89
N ARG A 190 -7.52 -22.36 4.24
CA ARG A 190 -8.25 -23.64 4.39
C ARG A 190 -7.78 -24.73 3.42
N MET A 191 -6.85 -24.45 2.51
CA MET A 191 -6.27 -25.52 1.70
C MET A 191 -5.33 -26.36 2.58
N PRO A 192 -5.54 -27.69 2.67
CA PRO A 192 -4.68 -28.54 3.47
C PRO A 192 -3.24 -28.43 2.97
N LEU A 193 -2.30 -28.32 3.92
CA LEU A 193 -0.85 -28.31 3.69
C LEU A 193 -0.37 -29.49 2.82
N GLU A 194 -1.17 -30.54 2.68
CA GLU A 194 -0.94 -31.70 1.81
C GLU A 194 -1.01 -31.40 0.31
N ALA A 195 -1.54 -30.25 -0.12
CA ALA A 195 -1.57 -29.85 -1.53
C ALA A 195 -0.28 -29.16 -2.01
N TYR A 196 0.66 -28.87 -1.11
CA TYR A 196 2.02 -28.53 -1.49
C TYR A 196 2.83 -29.82 -1.58
N PRO A 197 3.32 -30.24 -2.76
CA PRO A 197 4.38 -31.23 -2.80
C PRO A 197 5.60 -30.60 -2.12
N VAL A 198 5.78 -30.93 -0.83
CA VAL A 198 6.98 -30.61 -0.05
C VAL A 198 8.17 -31.44 -0.55
N ASP A 199 7.92 -32.43 -1.41
CA ASP A 199 8.93 -33.20 -2.12
C ASP A 199 9.41 -32.46 -3.38
N ALA A 200 10.30 -31.47 -3.23
CA ALA A 200 11.35 -31.13 -4.23
C ALA A 200 12.19 -29.87 -3.87
N ILE A 201 12.33 -29.50 -2.59
CA ILE A 201 13.52 -28.73 -2.19
C ILE A 201 14.32 -29.63 -1.26
N ASP A 202 15.10 -30.50 -1.87
CA ASP A 202 16.18 -31.19 -1.18
C ASP A 202 17.19 -30.14 -0.71
N LEU A 203 17.02 -29.67 0.53
CA LEU A 203 17.95 -28.78 1.22
C LEU A 203 19.29 -29.47 1.54
N SER A 204 19.43 -30.77 1.27
CA SER A 204 20.68 -31.51 1.37
C SER A 204 21.44 -31.61 0.04
N ALA A 205 20.83 -31.17 -1.08
CA ALA A 205 21.55 -31.06 -2.34
C ALA A 205 22.66 -29.99 -2.21
N PRO A 206 23.94 -30.35 -2.40
CA PRO A 206 25.02 -29.38 -2.35
C PRO A 206 24.74 -28.29 -3.38
N ARG A 207 24.81 -27.02 -2.93
CA ARG A 207 24.72 -25.87 -3.83
C ARG A 207 25.66 -26.14 -5.01
N PRO A 208 25.20 -26.03 -6.27
CA PRO A 208 26.13 -26.11 -7.39
C PRO A 208 27.21 -25.07 -7.14
N ALA A 209 28.44 -25.55 -7.01
CA ALA A 209 29.60 -24.70 -6.85
C ALA A 209 29.51 -23.67 -7.98
N VAL A 210 29.41 -22.39 -7.59
CA VAL A 210 29.57 -21.29 -8.54
C VAL A 210 30.94 -21.52 -9.13
N GLN A 211 30.95 -22.03 -10.35
CA GLN A 211 32.14 -22.29 -11.11
C GLN A 211 32.74 -20.91 -11.33
N GLU A 212 33.73 -20.57 -10.51
CA GLU A 212 34.62 -19.44 -10.72
C GLU A 212 35.13 -19.58 -12.16
N ALA A 213 34.54 -18.80 -13.05
CA ALA A 213 35.11 -18.54 -14.36
C ALA A 213 36.42 -17.79 -14.08
N SER A 214 37.47 -18.60 -13.95
CA SER A 214 38.87 -18.23 -14.02
C SER A 214 39.07 -17.41 -15.29
N ASP A 215 39.02 -16.10 -15.13
CA ASP A 215 39.31 -15.14 -16.18
C ASP A 215 40.83 -15.13 -16.38
N LYS A 216 41.28 -16.08 -17.20
CA LYS A 216 42.66 -16.17 -17.69
C LYS A 216 42.99 -14.90 -18.47
N ARG A 217 43.70 -13.97 -17.83
CA ARG A 217 44.45 -12.94 -18.55
C ARG A 217 45.59 -13.61 -19.33
N LEU A 218 45.49 -13.57 -20.65
CA LEU A 218 46.56 -13.90 -21.56
C LEU A 218 47.71 -12.88 -21.43
N PRO A 219 48.99 -13.30 -21.53
CA PRO A 219 50.10 -12.38 -21.69
C PRO A 219 50.12 -11.83 -23.12
N VAL A 220 50.26 -10.50 -23.24
CA VAL A 220 50.58 -9.83 -24.49
C VAL A 220 52.09 -9.98 -24.71
N GLN A 221 52.47 -10.59 -25.84
CA GLN A 221 53.83 -10.56 -26.38
C GLN A 221 54.09 -9.26 -27.13
#